data_AF-A0A2V7UC23-F1
#
_entry.id   AF-A0A2V7UC23-F1
#
_cell.length_a   1.000
_cell.length_b   1.000
_cell.length_c   1.000
_cell.angle_alpha   90.00
_cell.angle_beta   90.00
_cell.angle_gamma   90.00
#
_symmetry.space_group_name_H-M   'P 1'
#
loop_
_entity.id
_entity.type
_entity.pdbx_description
1 polymer ?
#
loop_
_entity_poly.entity_id
_entity_poly.type
_entity_poly.pdbx_seq_one_letter_code
_entity_poly.pdbx_strand_id
1 'polypeptide(L)'
;MRDDEDYSDEGTSPVLAFLLGAATGAVLALLYAPRSGQETRELLNEKLRETAERGREAREQLINRGRELLDEAGNYVEKQKGAVEERKERFAAAVEAGRQAYREEKAREKV
;
A
#
# COMPACT_ATOMS: atom_id res chain seq x y z
N MET A 1 -29.52 33.44 -2.89
CA MET A 1 -29.13 32.70 -4.11
C MET A 1 -27.63 32.85 -4.27
N ARG A 2 -26.94 31.69 -4.32
CA ARG A 2 -25.49 31.44 -4.21
C ARG A 2 -25.07 31.32 -2.74
N ASP A 3 -25.38 30.22 -2.06
CA ASP A 3 -25.05 28.80 -2.33
C ASP A 3 -23.53 28.60 -2.47
N ASP A 4 -22.99 28.10 -1.37
CA ASP A 4 -21.97 27.05 -1.26
C ASP A 4 -20.66 27.23 -2.02
N GLU A 5 -19.61 27.55 -1.27
CA GLU A 5 -18.30 26.93 -1.51
C GLU A 5 -17.66 26.66 -0.14
N ASP A 6 -18.14 25.57 0.46
CA ASP A 6 -17.55 24.90 1.60
C ASP A 6 -16.13 24.44 1.19
N TYR A 7 -15.13 25.26 1.51
CA TYR A 7 -13.73 24.91 1.35
C TYR A 7 -13.40 23.91 2.48
N SER A 8 -13.47 22.65 2.13
CA SER A 8 -13.33 21.51 3.02
C SER A 8 -11.93 21.48 3.63
N ASP A 9 -11.82 21.98 4.86
CA ASP A 9 -10.74 21.68 5.79
C ASP A 9 -10.97 20.27 6.35
N GLU A 10 -10.64 19.27 5.54
CA GLU A 10 -10.50 17.90 6.01
C GLU A 10 -9.41 17.23 5.16
N GLY A 11 -8.16 17.38 5.64
CA GLY A 11 -6.96 16.73 5.13
C GLY A 11 -6.90 16.60 3.61
N THR A 12 -6.45 17.64 2.91
CA THR A 12 -6.25 17.60 1.46
C THR A 12 -5.66 16.25 1.06
N SER A 13 -6.49 15.43 0.42
CA SER A 13 -6.09 14.09 0.02
C SER A 13 -4.78 14.23 -0.77
N PRO A 14 -3.75 13.41 -0.50
CA PRO A 14 -2.46 13.51 -1.19
C PRO A 14 -2.65 13.44 -2.72
N VAL A 15 -3.71 12.78 -3.17
CA VAL A 15 -4.13 12.74 -4.58
C VAL A 15 -4.61 14.11 -5.07
N LEU A 16 -5.44 14.81 -4.30
CA LEU A 16 -5.93 16.15 -4.67
C LEU A 16 -4.79 17.18 -4.69
N ALA A 17 -3.89 17.14 -3.71
CA ALA A 17 -2.69 17.98 -3.69
C ALA A 17 -1.77 17.70 -4.90
N PHE A 18 -1.58 16.43 -5.24
CA PHE A 18 -0.80 16.05 -6.41
C PHE A 18 -1.44 16.52 -7.71
N LEU A 19 -2.76 16.34 -7.88
CA LEU A 19 -3.48 16.79 -9.07
C LEU A 19 -3.42 18.31 -9.24
N LEU A 20 -3.57 19.05 -8.14
CA LEU A 20 -3.47 20.50 -8.14
C LEU A 20 -2.06 20.96 -8.56
N GLY A 21 -1.02 20.35 -7.97
CA GLY A 21 0.37 20.61 -8.33
C GLY A 21 0.70 20.24 -9.78
N ALA A 22 0.20 19.10 -10.26
CA ALA A 22 0.38 18.67 -11.65
C ALA A 22 -0.30 19.63 -12.64
N ALA A 23 -1.51 20.09 -12.33
CA ALA A 23 -2.23 21.06 -13.15
C ALA A 23 -1.46 22.40 -13.24
N THR A 24 -1.01 22.93 -12.12
CA THR A 24 -0.20 24.16 -12.09
C THR A 24 1.12 23.98 -12.86
N GLY A 25 1.81 22.86 -12.66
CA GLY A 25 3.06 22.54 -13.37
C GLY A 25 2.87 22.40 -14.88
N ALA A 26 1.76 21.80 -15.34
CA ALA A 26 1.45 21.65 -16.76
C ALA A 26 1.20 23.02 -17.43
N VAL A 27 0.48 23.92 -16.76
CA VAL A 27 0.26 25.29 -17.26
C VAL A 27 1.58 26.03 -17.40
N LEU A 28 2.45 25.96 -16.39
CA LEU A 28 3.77 26.59 -16.43
C LEU A 28 4.67 25.97 -17.50
N ALA A 29 4.65 24.65 -17.67
CA ALA A 29 5.42 23.94 -18.68
C ALA A 29 4.98 24.34 -20.10
N LEU A 30 3.67 24.43 -20.35
CA LEU A 30 3.14 24.88 -21.64
C LEU A 30 3.46 26.36 -21.91
N LEU A 31 3.43 27.20 -20.89
CA LEU A 31 3.80 28.62 -21.00
C LEU A 31 5.31 28.79 -21.29
N TYR A 32 6.16 27.99 -20.64
CA TYR A 32 7.61 28.10 -20.73
C TYR A 32 8.21 27.38 -21.94
N ALA A 33 7.61 26.29 -22.39
CA ALA A 33 8.08 25.50 -23.52
C ALA A 33 7.05 25.47 -24.66
N PRO A 34 6.87 26.57 -25.40
CA PRO A 34 6.14 26.52 -26.66
C PRO A 34 7.01 25.81 -27.71
N ARG A 35 6.68 24.57 -28.06
CA ARG A 35 7.27 23.89 -29.23
C ARG A 35 6.24 23.68 -30.33
N SER A 36 6.69 23.84 -31.57
CA SER A 36 5.94 23.56 -32.80
C SER A 36 5.59 22.06 -32.90
N GLY A 37 4.35 21.79 -33.31
CA GLY A 37 3.73 20.46 -33.18
C GLY A 37 4.16 19.39 -34.20
N GLN A 38 4.93 19.72 -35.24
CA GLN A 38 5.32 18.73 -36.27
C GLN A 38 6.57 17.93 -35.86
N GLU A 39 7.70 18.59 -35.62
CA GLU A 39 8.93 17.91 -35.17
C GLU A 39 8.74 17.26 -33.79
N THR A 40 7.93 17.88 -32.92
CA THR A 40 7.60 17.33 -31.61
C THR A 40 6.79 16.03 -31.73
N ARG A 41 5.93 15.88 -32.75
CA ARG A 41 5.17 14.64 -32.96
C ARG A 41 6.04 13.50 -33.47
N GLU A 42 6.98 13.77 -34.38
CA GLU A 42 7.94 12.76 -34.85
C GLU A 42 8.87 12.31 -33.71
N LEU A 43 9.49 13.26 -32.99
CA LEU A 43 10.35 12.97 -31.85
C LEU A 43 9.60 12.24 -30.73
N LEU A 44 8.35 12.62 -30.47
CA LEU A 44 7.53 11.96 -29.45
C LEU A 44 7.15 10.56 -29.89
N ASN A 45 6.76 10.33 -31.15
CA ASN A 45 6.43 9.00 -31.65
C ASN A 45 7.65 8.06 -31.58
N GLU A 46 8.83 8.54 -31.97
CA GLU A 46 10.06 7.75 -31.91
C GLU A 46 10.44 7.40 -30.46
N LYS A 47 10.47 8.41 -29.57
CA LYS A 47 10.76 8.20 -28.15
C LYS A 47 9.71 7.36 -27.45
N LEU A 48 8.42 7.53 -27.76
CA LEU A 48 7.35 6.73 -27.16
C LEU A 48 7.47 5.26 -27.54
N ARG A 49 7.86 4.96 -28.78
CA ARG A 49 8.03 3.60 -29.25
C ARG A 49 9.20 2.90 -28.55
N GLU A 50 10.33 3.60 -28.44
CA GLU A 50 11.51 3.13 -27.70
C GLU A 50 11.23 2.99 -26.19
N THR A 51 10.47 3.92 -25.62
CA THR A 51 10.07 3.90 -24.20
C THR A 51 9.04 2.80 -23.91
N ALA A 52 8.14 2.52 -24.85
CA ALA A 52 7.17 1.44 -24.73
C ALA A 52 7.86 0.07 -24.74
N GLU A 53 8.87 -0.12 -25.57
CA GLU A 53 9.69 -1.35 -25.59
C GLU A 53 10.45 -1.53 -24.27
N ARG A 54 11.17 -0.50 -23.80
CA ARG A 54 11.83 -0.52 -22.48
C ARG A 54 10.85 -0.69 -21.32
N GLY A 55 9.66 -0.11 -21.43
CA GLY A 55 8.61 -0.20 -20.42
C GLY A 55 8.03 -1.61 -20.30
N ARG A 56 7.97 -2.37 -21.41
CA ARG A 56 7.56 -3.78 -21.39
C ARG A 56 8.55 -4.64 -20.63
N GLU A 57 9.84 -4.50 -20.91
CA GLU A 57 10.89 -5.23 -20.18
C GLU A 57 10.91 -4.86 -18.69
N ALA A 58 10.81 -3.56 -18.36
CA ALA A 58 10.76 -3.11 -16.98
C ALA A 58 9.53 -3.67 -16.25
N ARG A 59 8.37 -3.72 -16.92
CA ARG A 59 7.13 -4.28 -16.39
C ARG A 59 7.26 -5.78 -16.14
N GLU A 60 7.86 -6.54 -17.05
CA GLU A 60 8.09 -7.97 -16.85
C GLU A 60 9.03 -8.23 -15.68
N GLN A 61 10.12 -7.47 -15.57
CA GLN A 61 11.04 -7.58 -14.42
C GLN A 61 10.35 -7.24 -13.09
N LEU A 62 9.51 -6.20 -13.07
CA LEU A 62 8.71 -5.83 -11.90
C LEU A 62 7.70 -6.91 -11.51
N ILE A 63 7.00 -7.49 -12.49
CA ILE A 63 6.03 -8.56 -12.24
C ILE A 63 6.74 -9.80 -11.68
N ASN A 64 7.89 -10.18 -12.24
CA ASN A 64 8.64 -11.35 -11.79
C ASN A 64 9.18 -11.16 -10.36
N ARG A 65 9.81 -10.01 -10.06
CA ARG A 65 10.26 -9.69 -8.70
C ARG A 65 9.10 -9.56 -7.71
N GLY A 66 7.97 -9.02 -8.15
CA GLY A 66 6.77 -8.92 -7.33
C GLY A 66 6.20 -10.27 -6.95
N ARG A 67 6.22 -11.25 -7.88
CA ARG A 67 5.80 -12.63 -7.59
C ARG A 67 6.73 -13.31 -6.60
N GLU A 68 8.05 -13.19 -6.76
CA GLU A 68 9.02 -13.76 -5.82
C GLU A 68 8.84 -13.19 -4.39
N LEU A 69 8.63 -11.88 -4.27
CA LEU A 69 8.36 -11.23 -2.97
C LEU A 69 7.05 -11.71 -2.34
N LEU A 70 6.00 -11.89 -3.14
CA LEU A 70 4.72 -12.38 -2.65
C LEU A 70 4.82 -13.84 -2.17
N ASP A 71 5.56 -14.67 -2.89
CA ASP A 71 5.79 -16.07 -2.50
C ASP A 71 6.64 -16.15 -1.21
N GLU A 72 7.66 -15.30 -1.07
CA GLU A 72 8.47 -15.24 0.16
C GLU A 72 7.66 -14.74 1.37
N ALA A 73 6.82 -13.72 1.16
CA ALA A 73 5.90 -13.22 2.18
C ALA A 73 4.86 -14.28 2.59
N GLY A 74 4.31 -15.03 1.62
CA GLY A 74 3.37 -16.13 1.89
C GLY A 74 3.97 -17.19 2.80
N ASN A 75 5.18 -17.66 2.47
CA ASN A 75 5.92 -18.63 3.28
C ASN A 75 6.26 -18.11 4.69
N TYR A 76 6.57 -16.83 4.84
CA TYR A 76 6.84 -16.22 6.14
C TYR A 76 5.59 -16.13 7.02
N VAL A 77 4.46 -15.72 6.43
CA VAL A 77 3.16 -15.64 7.12
C VAL A 77 2.68 -17.02 7.55
N GLU A 78 2.87 -18.04 6.72
CA GLU A 78 2.48 -19.41 7.04
C GLU A 78 3.30 -19.99 8.20
N LYS A 79 4.62 -19.76 8.21
CA LYS A 79 5.50 -20.08 9.35
C LYS A 79 5.09 -19.33 10.62
N GLN A 80 4.74 -18.06 10.52
CA GLN A 80 4.25 -17.30 11.67
C GLN A 80 2.93 -17.85 12.19
N LYS A 81 1.97 -18.17 11.32
CA LYS A 81 0.70 -18.77 11.73
C LYS A 81 0.92 -20.06 12.51
N GLY A 82 1.73 -20.98 11.99
CA GLY A 82 2.02 -22.24 12.70
C GLY A 82 2.63 -22.02 14.09
N ALA A 83 3.61 -21.11 14.21
CA ALA A 83 4.23 -20.80 15.50
C ALA A 83 3.28 -20.11 16.49
N VAL A 84 2.36 -19.27 15.99
CA VAL A 84 1.35 -18.60 16.82
C VAL A 84 0.30 -19.59 17.30
N GLU A 85 -0.12 -20.52 16.45
CA GLU A 85 -1.12 -21.54 16.77
C GLU A 85 -0.62 -22.48 17.88
N GLU A 86 0.62 -22.95 17.77
CA GLU A 86 1.27 -23.77 18.81
C GLU A 86 1.43 -23.00 20.14
N ARG A 87 1.78 -21.71 20.08
CA ARG A 87 1.83 -20.85 21.27
C ARG A 87 0.45 -20.64 21.88
N LYS A 88 -0.59 -20.54 21.05
CA LYS A 88 -1.97 -20.36 21.49
C LYS A 88 -2.46 -21.57 22.28
N GLU A 89 -2.17 -22.78 21.83
CA GLU A 89 -2.53 -24.02 22.52
C GLU A 89 -1.84 -24.12 23.89
N ARG A 90 -0.53 -23.89 23.94
CA ARG A 90 0.24 -23.91 25.20
C ARG A 90 -0.24 -22.82 26.17
N PHE A 91 -0.55 -21.64 25.65
CA PHE A 91 -1.06 -20.53 26.46
C PHE A 91 -2.48 -20.82 26.99
N ALA A 92 -3.36 -21.37 26.15
CA ALA A 92 -4.71 -21.77 26.56
C ALA A 92 -4.67 -22.81 27.69
N ALA A 93 -3.83 -23.83 27.56
CA ALA A 93 -3.63 -24.85 28.59
C ALA A 93 -3.13 -24.25 29.92
N ALA A 94 -2.15 -23.33 29.86
CA ALA A 94 -1.62 -22.66 31.04
C ALA A 94 -2.66 -21.74 31.73
N VAL A 95 -3.46 -21.01 30.94
CA VAL A 95 -4.54 -20.15 31.47
C VAL A 95 -5.63 -20.98 32.13
N GLU A 96 -5.98 -22.13 31.55
CA GLU A 96 -7.00 -23.01 32.09
C GLU A 96 -6.55 -23.65 33.41
N ALA A 97 -5.30 -24.12 33.46
CA ALA A 97 -4.67 -24.61 34.69
C ALA A 97 -4.62 -23.52 35.77
N GLY A 98 -4.22 -22.29 35.43
CA GLY A 98 -4.22 -21.16 36.36
C GLY A 98 -5.62 -20.80 36.87
N ARG A 99 -6.64 -20.85 36.01
CA ARG A 99 -8.05 -20.63 36.39
C ARG A 99 -8.61 -21.74 37.28
N GLN A 100 -8.17 -22.99 37.10
CA GLN A 100 -8.59 -24.11 37.97
C GLN A 100 -7.95 -23.97 39.35
N ALA A 101 -6.63 -23.76 39.43
CA ALA A 101 -5.92 -23.56 40.69
C ALA A 101 -6.49 -22.37 41.51
N TYR A 102 -6.79 -21.25 40.84
CA TYR A 102 -7.41 -20.10 41.50
C TYR A 102 -8.81 -20.41 42.04
N ARG A 103 -9.62 -21.19 41.32
CA ARG A 103 -10.96 -21.59 41.78
C ARG A 103 -10.91 -22.56 42.95
N GLU A 104 -9.95 -23.48 42.95
CA GLU A 104 -9.73 -24.41 44.06
C GLU A 104 -9.29 -23.67 45.34
N GLU A 105 -8.33 -22.76 45.23
CA GLU A 105 -7.92 -21.87 46.33
C GLU A 105 -9.12 -21.07 46.88
N LYS A 106 -9.89 -20.42 45.99
CA LYS A 106 -11.05 -19.61 46.40
C LYS A 106 -12.20 -20.41 47.00
N ALA A 107 -12.34 -21.69 46.61
CA ALA A 107 -13.32 -22.60 47.18
C ALA A 107 -12.87 -23.14 48.54
N ARG A 108 -11.54 -23.33 48.72
CA ARG A 108 -10.93 -23.78 49.96
C ARG A 108 -10.83 -22.68 51.03
N GLU A 109 -10.75 -21.41 50.61
CA GLU A 109 -10.80 -20.23 51.50
C GLU A 109 -12.23 -19.93 52.02
N LYS A 110 -13.26 -20.49 51.39
CA LYS A 110 -14.68 -20.26 51.74
C LYS A 110 -15.32 -21.35 52.63
N VAL A 111 -14.57 -22.36 53.05
CA VAL A 111 -14.98 -23.40 54.01
C VAL A 111 -14.23 -23.20 55.30
#